data_AF-A0A7Y2EI80-F1
#
_entry.id   AF-A0A7Y2EI80-F1
#
_cell.length_a   1.000
_cell.length_b   1.000
_cell.length_c   1.000
_cell.angle_alpha   90.00
_cell.angle_beta   90.00
_cell.angle_gamma   90.00
#
_symmetry.space_group_name_H-M   'P 1'
#
loop_
_entity.id
_entity.type
_entity.pdbx_description
1 polymer ?
#
loop_
_entity_poly.entity_id
_entity_poly.type
_entity_poly.pdbx_seq_one_letter_code
_entity_poly.pdbx_strand_id
1 'polypeptide(L)'
;MIFKFLKYLQPVHYFSLKRNNASSIFPQTDDLDGNIKQQLHTDSRYRSELAIQYDLSWQAVQKGYIGDARTIETFEQLSVYDNYVFIRKYFHKAWVFYVFILRILSFRNPWREFNSWFGTRSIKQNTNLKDPIAYPNWNNFKSSLVSQNPKVCVIIPTLNRYPYLKDVLKDLEAQDYPNFEIIVVDQSEPFEESFYKNYSLDLRVEKQEEKALWLARNNAIKWSASEYLLFFDDDSRVEANWIRMHLKALDFFNADLSSGVSISKIGDETPANYAYFRISDQLDTGNVMIKKSVFEKIGLFDRQFEKQRMGDGEFGMRAYKHGFLNVSNPHAKRIHLKVDSGGLREMASWDAFRTKKWFAPRPIPSVLYFFRSYFGNPASKLALMRSIPMSIMPYQFKKNKWLKILGALVSILIFPIILIQVMRSWHLASKKLDEGPLIENLI
;
A
#
# COMPACT_ATOMS: atom_id res chain seq x y z
N MET A 1 8.07 -7.08 15.46
CA MET A 1 6.59 -7.07 15.32
C MET A 1 5.99 -7.23 16.68
N ILE A 2 4.92 -6.48 16.93
CA ILE A 2 4.21 -6.44 18.20
C ILE A 2 3.61 -7.81 18.58
N PHE A 3 3.12 -8.59 17.60
CA PHE A 3 2.85 -10.02 17.76
C PHE A 3 3.68 -10.86 16.80
N LYS A 4 4.32 -11.92 17.30
CA LYS A 4 5.24 -12.79 16.52
C LYS A 4 4.52 -13.55 15.40
N PHE A 5 3.26 -13.92 15.61
CA PHE A 5 2.48 -14.67 14.60
C PHE A 5 2.11 -13.83 13.37
N LEU A 6 2.18 -12.50 13.45
CA LEU A 6 2.04 -11.63 12.28
C LEU A 6 3.03 -11.98 11.17
N LYS A 7 4.21 -12.54 11.46
CA LYS A 7 5.17 -12.96 10.42
C LYS A 7 4.63 -13.99 9.45
N TYR A 8 3.64 -14.78 9.84
CA TYR A 8 3.01 -15.78 8.97
C TYR A 8 1.82 -15.19 8.20
N LEU A 9 1.17 -14.18 8.77
CA LEU A 9 -0.07 -13.60 8.26
C LEU A 9 0.19 -12.39 7.36
N GLN A 10 1.20 -11.60 7.71
CA GLN A 10 1.57 -10.32 7.10
C GLN A 10 3.12 -10.20 7.02
N PRO A 11 3.83 -11.16 6.39
CA PRO A 11 5.30 -11.23 6.39
C PRO A 11 6.01 -10.01 5.80
N VAL A 12 5.36 -9.29 4.89
CA VAL A 12 5.92 -8.20 4.07
C VAL A 12 5.09 -6.92 4.21
N HIS A 13 4.51 -6.71 5.38
CA HIS A 13 3.71 -5.53 5.68
C HIS A 13 4.59 -4.37 6.17
N TYR A 14 4.29 -3.14 5.76
CA TYR A 14 5.07 -1.93 6.10
C TYR A 14 5.45 -1.88 7.58
N PHE A 15 4.41 -1.92 8.42
CA PHE A 15 4.54 -1.77 9.87
C PHE A 15 5.16 -2.99 10.58
N SER A 16 5.59 -4.02 9.83
CA SER A 16 6.43 -5.07 10.40
C SER A 16 7.89 -4.63 10.59
N LEU A 17 8.32 -3.61 9.83
CA LEU A 17 9.65 -3.01 9.91
C LEU A 17 9.65 -1.77 10.79
N LYS A 18 10.78 -1.53 11.45
CA LYS A 18 11.06 -0.25 12.12
C LYS A 18 11.56 0.78 11.11
N ARG A 19 11.38 2.05 11.42
CA ARG A 19 11.99 3.18 10.71
C ARG A 19 13.51 3.21 10.95
N ASN A 20 14.24 4.05 10.23
CA ASN A 20 15.71 4.15 10.31
C ASN A 20 16.19 4.66 11.67
N ASN A 21 15.40 5.49 12.34
CA ASN A 21 15.62 5.94 13.71
C ASN A 21 15.16 4.90 14.77
N ALA A 22 14.98 3.63 14.38
CA ALA A 22 14.50 2.53 15.21
C ALA A 22 13.07 2.65 15.77
N SER A 23 12.33 3.71 15.44
CA SER A 23 10.93 3.87 15.88
C SER A 23 9.99 2.92 15.13
N SER A 24 8.82 2.65 15.72
CA SER A 24 7.72 1.93 15.05
C SER A 24 6.55 2.89 14.78
N ILE A 25 5.40 2.35 14.41
CA ILE A 25 4.13 3.11 14.33
C ILE A 25 3.19 2.79 15.49
N PHE A 26 3.58 1.85 16.34
CA PHE A 26 2.73 1.36 17.41
C PHE A 26 2.92 2.29 18.61
N PRO A 27 1.92 3.11 18.98
CA PRO A 27 2.07 4.06 20.07
C PRO A 27 2.24 3.33 21.41
N GLN A 28 3.00 3.93 22.31
CA GLN A 28 2.96 3.62 23.72
C GLN A 28 1.61 4.09 24.24
N THR A 29 0.85 3.14 24.76
CA THR A 29 -0.53 3.33 25.18
C THR A 29 -0.65 4.33 26.32
N ASP A 30 0.32 4.42 27.21
CA ASP A 30 0.36 5.38 28.32
C ASP A 30 0.43 6.83 27.85
N ASP A 31 0.97 7.08 26.65
CA ASP A 31 1.08 8.41 26.05
C ASP A 31 -0.15 8.80 25.22
N LEU A 32 -1.11 7.89 25.02
CA LEU A 32 -2.33 8.22 24.29
C LEU A 32 -3.22 9.15 25.12
N ASP A 33 -3.83 10.11 24.46
CA ASP A 33 -4.82 11.01 25.06
C ASP A 33 -5.98 10.21 25.68
N GLY A 34 -6.56 10.74 26.76
CA GLY A 34 -7.69 10.09 27.45
C GLY A 34 -8.87 9.76 26.54
N ASN A 35 -9.18 10.65 25.59
CA ASN A 35 -10.25 10.46 24.60
C ASN A 35 -9.95 9.31 23.62
N ILE A 36 -8.68 9.10 23.27
CA ILE A 36 -8.26 7.98 22.42
C ILE A 36 -8.29 6.68 23.22
N LYS A 37 -7.75 6.69 24.46
CA LYS A 37 -7.75 5.53 25.36
C LYS A 37 -9.16 4.98 25.61
N GLN A 38 -10.15 5.86 25.81
CA GLN A 38 -11.55 5.47 26.00
C GLN A 38 -12.17 4.72 24.81
N GLN A 39 -11.61 4.89 23.61
CA GLN A 39 -12.04 4.19 22.40
C GLN A 39 -11.34 2.83 22.21
N LEU A 40 -10.38 2.48 23.08
CA LEU A 40 -9.67 1.21 23.04
C LEU A 40 -10.22 0.24 24.09
N HIS A 41 -10.20 -1.05 23.78
CA HIS A 41 -10.79 -2.06 24.65
C HIS A 41 -9.74 -3.04 25.15
N THR A 42 -9.56 -3.08 26.47
CA THR A 42 -8.74 -4.09 27.14
C THR A 42 -9.37 -5.47 27.02
N ASP A 43 -8.53 -6.50 26.93
CA ASP A 43 -8.98 -7.88 26.80
C ASP A 43 -8.31 -8.76 27.87
N SER A 44 -9.07 -9.11 28.90
CA SER A 44 -8.58 -9.90 30.05
C SER A 44 -8.21 -11.34 29.70
N ARG A 45 -8.42 -11.78 28.45
CA ARG A 45 -8.01 -13.12 27.98
C ARG A 45 -6.51 -13.21 27.72
N TYR A 46 -5.81 -12.09 27.56
CA TYR A 46 -4.36 -12.09 27.52
C TYR A 46 -3.79 -12.45 28.89
N ARG A 47 -2.66 -13.17 28.91
CA ARG A 47 -2.01 -13.62 30.15
C ARG A 47 -0.98 -12.65 30.71
N SER A 48 -0.57 -11.67 29.92
CA SER A 48 0.45 -10.69 30.29
C SER A 48 -0.05 -9.28 30.04
N GLU A 49 0.31 -8.38 30.94
CA GLU A 49 0.02 -6.95 30.80
C GLU A 49 0.61 -6.41 29.50
N LEU A 50 1.83 -6.82 29.17
CA LEU A 50 2.49 -6.45 27.92
C LEU A 50 1.65 -6.82 26.68
N ALA A 51 1.01 -8.01 26.66
CA ALA A 51 0.16 -8.40 25.54
C ALA A 51 -1.11 -7.54 25.43
N ILE A 52 -1.65 -7.09 26.57
CA ILE A 52 -2.77 -6.14 26.61
C ILE A 52 -2.33 -4.81 26.00
N GLN A 53 -1.19 -4.26 26.44
CA GLN A 53 -0.66 -3.00 25.91
C GLN A 53 -0.36 -3.08 24.41
N TYR A 54 0.19 -4.20 23.97
CA TYR A 54 0.44 -4.48 22.56
C TYR A 54 -0.85 -4.57 21.73
N ASP A 55 -1.91 -5.16 22.27
CA ASP A 55 -3.22 -5.21 21.64
C ASP A 55 -3.88 -3.82 21.56
N LEU A 56 -3.81 -3.02 22.63
CA LEU A 56 -4.32 -1.64 22.64
C LEU A 56 -3.58 -0.77 21.62
N SER A 57 -2.26 -0.88 21.54
CA SER A 57 -1.44 -0.19 20.54
C SER A 57 -1.81 -0.61 19.11
N TRP A 58 -2.03 -1.90 18.88
CA TRP A 58 -2.57 -2.41 17.61
C TRP A 58 -3.94 -1.83 17.29
N GLN A 59 -4.87 -1.78 18.26
CA GLN A 59 -6.19 -1.18 18.09
C GLN A 59 -6.10 0.30 17.69
N ALA A 60 -5.24 1.09 18.34
CA ALA A 60 -5.07 2.52 18.03
C ALA A 60 -4.69 2.71 16.55
N VAL A 61 -3.70 1.96 16.07
CA VAL A 61 -3.26 2.01 14.67
C VAL A 61 -4.37 1.58 13.72
N GLN A 62 -5.05 0.46 14.02
CA GLN A 62 -6.11 -0.05 13.15
C GLN A 62 -7.35 0.83 13.15
N LYS A 63 -7.60 1.60 14.22
CA LYS A 63 -8.68 2.59 14.30
C LYS A 63 -8.30 3.94 13.69
N GLY A 64 -7.09 4.10 13.16
CA GLY A 64 -6.69 5.30 12.44
C GLY A 64 -6.08 6.39 13.31
N TYR A 65 -5.44 6.03 14.42
CA TYR A 65 -4.65 6.98 15.22
C TYR A 65 -3.50 7.57 14.39
N ILE A 66 -3.41 8.90 14.39
CA ILE A 66 -2.36 9.73 13.83
C ILE A 66 -2.08 10.79 14.89
N GLY A 67 -0.88 10.80 15.46
CA GLY A 67 -0.49 11.73 16.51
C GLY A 67 0.92 11.47 17.02
N ASP A 68 1.31 12.21 18.06
CA ASP A 68 2.71 12.37 18.47
C ASP A 68 3.13 11.51 19.68
N ALA A 69 2.24 10.64 20.17
CA ALA A 69 2.58 9.66 21.20
C ALA A 69 3.87 8.90 20.87
N ARG A 70 4.75 8.70 21.87
CA ARG A 70 5.98 7.94 21.66
C ARG A 70 5.62 6.55 21.17
N THR A 71 6.47 5.95 20.35
CA THR A 71 6.21 4.61 19.80
C THR A 71 7.01 3.55 20.52
N ILE A 72 6.54 2.30 20.42
CA ILE A 72 7.23 1.16 21.00
C ILE A 72 8.53 0.94 20.21
N GLU A 73 9.65 1.11 20.90
CA GLU A 73 10.98 0.96 20.31
C GLU A 73 11.44 -0.49 20.31
N THR A 74 11.15 -1.27 21.35
CA THR A 74 11.59 -2.67 21.44
C THR A 74 10.40 -3.59 21.63
N PHE A 75 10.38 -4.67 20.83
CA PHE A 75 9.34 -5.69 20.90
C PHE A 75 9.84 -6.88 21.71
N GLU A 76 9.26 -7.11 22.88
CA GLU A 76 9.56 -8.28 23.69
C GLU A 76 8.74 -9.50 23.22
N GLN A 77 9.23 -10.70 23.55
CA GLN A 77 8.60 -11.92 23.09
C GLN A 77 7.42 -12.32 23.98
N LEU A 78 6.21 -12.19 23.44
CA LEU A 78 4.99 -12.70 24.07
C LEU A 78 4.89 -14.23 24.07
N SER A 79 4.02 -14.75 24.95
CA SER A 79 3.72 -16.17 25.04
C SER A 79 3.05 -16.71 23.76
N VAL A 80 3.19 -18.01 23.51
CA VAL A 80 2.48 -18.69 22.40
C VAL A 80 0.96 -18.52 22.54
N TYR A 81 0.45 -18.56 23.77
CA TYR A 81 -0.96 -18.36 24.09
C TYR A 81 -1.44 -16.97 23.66
N ASP A 82 -0.74 -15.90 24.06
CA ASP A 82 -1.14 -14.52 23.74
C ASP A 82 -1.08 -14.23 22.23
N ASN A 83 -0.12 -14.85 21.53
CA ASN A 83 -0.09 -14.78 20.07
C ASN A 83 -1.34 -15.44 19.44
N TYR A 84 -1.83 -16.56 19.99
CA TYR A 84 -3.08 -17.18 19.53
C TYR A 84 -4.33 -16.36 19.89
N VAL A 85 -4.39 -15.76 21.09
CA VAL A 85 -5.45 -14.83 21.48
C VAL A 85 -5.58 -13.73 20.42
N PHE A 86 -4.46 -13.07 20.11
CA PHE A 86 -4.40 -12.01 19.11
C PHE A 86 -4.86 -12.47 17.72
N ILE A 87 -4.29 -13.55 17.16
CA ILE A 87 -4.66 -13.94 15.80
C ILE A 87 -6.10 -14.46 15.70
N ARG A 88 -6.66 -15.05 16.76
CA ARG A 88 -8.08 -15.44 16.80
C ARG A 88 -9.00 -14.23 16.84
N LYS A 89 -8.58 -13.15 17.51
CA LYS A 89 -9.34 -11.90 17.62
C LYS A 89 -9.47 -11.20 16.26
N TYR A 90 -8.38 -11.10 15.50
CA TYR A 90 -8.33 -10.26 14.29
C TYR A 90 -8.36 -10.99 12.95
N PHE A 91 -7.97 -12.27 12.89
CA PHE A 91 -7.84 -12.98 11.62
C PHE A 91 -8.87 -14.10 11.48
N HIS A 92 -9.30 -14.34 10.24
CA HIS A 92 -10.24 -15.40 9.94
C HIS A 92 -9.69 -16.78 10.36
N LYS A 93 -10.57 -17.65 10.89
CA LYS A 93 -10.21 -18.97 11.46
C LYS A 93 -9.33 -19.86 10.57
N ALA A 94 -9.49 -19.77 9.24
CA ALA A 94 -8.64 -20.50 8.28
C ALA A 94 -7.18 -20.07 8.34
N TRP A 95 -6.92 -18.77 8.51
CA TRP A 95 -5.56 -18.23 8.64
C TRP A 95 -4.94 -18.56 10.00
N VAL A 96 -5.77 -18.60 11.04
CA VAL A 96 -5.34 -19.05 12.37
C VAL A 96 -4.90 -20.51 12.29
N PHE A 97 -5.66 -21.36 11.60
CA PHE A 97 -5.31 -22.77 11.39
C PHE A 97 -4.05 -22.94 10.54
N TYR A 98 -3.90 -22.14 9.49
CA TYR A 98 -2.68 -22.08 8.69
C TYR A 98 -1.43 -21.80 9.54
N VAL A 99 -1.49 -20.81 10.43
CA VAL A 99 -0.38 -20.50 11.35
C VAL A 99 -0.07 -21.70 12.23
N PHE A 100 -1.09 -22.34 12.80
CA PHE A 100 -0.93 -23.51 13.65
C PHE A 100 -0.21 -24.67 12.94
N ILE A 101 -0.62 -24.99 11.71
CA ILE A 101 0.05 -26.03 10.90
C ILE A 101 1.53 -25.68 10.68
N LEU A 102 1.85 -24.45 10.30
CA LEU A 102 3.25 -24.03 10.14
C LEU A 102 4.05 -24.11 11.44
N ARG A 103 3.42 -23.79 12.58
CA ARG A 103 4.07 -23.86 13.90
C ARG A 103 4.35 -25.30 14.31
N ILE A 104 3.41 -26.22 14.11
CA ILE A 104 3.59 -27.65 14.40
C ILE A 104 4.65 -28.25 13.48
N LEU A 105 4.60 -27.97 12.18
CA LEU A 105 5.59 -28.44 11.21
C LEU A 105 6.99 -27.85 11.41
N SER A 106 7.11 -26.76 12.20
CA SER A 106 8.42 -26.25 12.60
C SER A 106 9.13 -27.09 13.66
N PHE A 107 8.41 -28.06 14.28
CA PHE A 107 8.88 -28.94 15.37
C PHE A 107 9.47 -28.20 16.59
N ARG A 108 9.26 -26.89 16.71
CA ARG A 108 9.70 -26.07 17.84
C ARG A 108 8.63 -26.05 18.93
N ASN A 109 8.69 -27.03 19.83
CA ASN A 109 7.81 -27.20 21.00
C ASN A 109 6.32 -27.43 20.64
N PRO A 110 6.00 -28.57 19.98
CA PRO A 110 4.65 -28.86 19.50
C PRO A 110 3.61 -28.98 20.63
N TRP A 111 3.97 -29.52 21.79
CA TRP A 111 3.05 -29.63 22.93
C TRP A 111 2.56 -28.26 23.42
N ARG A 112 3.46 -27.28 23.53
CA ARG A 112 3.07 -25.90 23.88
C ARG A 112 2.15 -25.27 22.84
N GLU A 113 2.38 -25.55 21.55
CA GLU A 113 1.52 -25.10 20.45
C GLU A 113 0.12 -25.71 20.55
N PHE A 114 -0.01 -27.03 20.72
CA PHE A 114 -1.30 -27.71 20.91
C PHE A 114 -2.06 -27.16 22.11
N ASN A 115 -1.41 -27.08 23.29
CA ASN A 115 -2.04 -26.59 24.51
C ASN A 115 -2.54 -25.15 24.34
N SER A 116 -1.75 -24.29 23.69
CA SER A 116 -2.14 -22.88 23.46
C SER A 116 -3.23 -22.75 22.40
N TRP A 117 -3.17 -23.56 21.34
CA TRP A 117 -4.17 -23.59 20.27
C TRP A 117 -5.55 -23.99 20.80
N PHE A 118 -5.62 -25.10 21.54
CA PHE A 118 -6.86 -25.59 22.12
C PHE A 118 -7.33 -24.71 23.28
N GLY A 119 -6.41 -24.21 24.10
CA GLY A 119 -6.72 -23.31 25.21
C GLY A 119 -7.29 -21.95 24.80
N THR A 120 -7.19 -21.58 23.51
CA THR A 120 -7.76 -20.35 22.95
C THR A 120 -8.98 -20.61 22.05
N ARG A 121 -9.46 -21.86 21.91
CA ARG A 121 -10.50 -22.24 20.93
C ARG A 121 -11.85 -21.54 21.10
N SER A 122 -12.18 -21.11 22.32
CA SER A 122 -13.44 -20.41 22.63
C SER A 122 -13.43 -18.95 22.16
N ILE A 123 -12.26 -18.40 21.84
CA ILE A 123 -12.12 -17.02 21.38
C ILE A 123 -12.68 -16.91 19.96
N LYS A 124 -13.81 -16.22 19.84
CA LYS A 124 -14.40 -15.85 18.56
C LYS A 124 -13.68 -14.62 18.01
N GLN A 125 -13.64 -14.53 16.68
CA GLN A 125 -13.20 -13.33 16.00
C GLN A 125 -14.11 -12.18 16.44
N ASN A 126 -13.51 -11.12 16.96
CA ASN A 126 -14.23 -9.91 17.31
C ASN A 126 -13.32 -8.73 16.98
N THR A 127 -13.66 -8.06 15.90
CA THR A 127 -12.98 -6.83 15.49
C THR A 127 -13.86 -5.66 15.94
N ASN A 128 -13.70 -5.21 17.19
CA ASN A 128 -14.15 -3.88 17.64
C ASN A 128 -13.33 -2.76 16.95
N LEU A 129 -12.99 -2.94 15.67
CA LEU A 129 -12.26 -2.01 14.82
C LEU A 129 -13.21 -1.26 13.87
N LYS A 130 -14.53 -1.44 14.03
CA LYS A 130 -15.55 -0.84 13.18
C LYS A 130 -15.75 0.65 13.43
N ASP A 131 -15.40 1.11 14.63
CA ASP A 131 -15.53 2.51 15.05
C ASP A 131 -14.14 3.16 14.99
N PRO A 132 -13.81 3.88 13.91
CA PRO A 132 -12.54 4.57 13.78
C PRO A 132 -12.45 5.78 14.72
N ILE A 133 -11.23 6.19 15.02
CA ILE A 133 -10.95 7.41 15.76
C ILE A 133 -11.43 8.61 14.93
N ALA A 134 -12.31 9.40 15.52
CA ALA A 134 -12.83 10.61 14.91
C ALA A 134 -11.85 11.79 15.08
N TYR A 135 -11.75 12.61 14.04
CA TYR A 135 -11.03 13.89 14.07
C TYR A 135 -12.05 15.03 13.96
N PRO A 136 -12.81 15.36 15.02
CA PRO A 136 -13.93 16.29 14.95
C PRO A 136 -13.53 17.69 14.49
N ASN A 137 -12.29 18.10 14.79
CA ASN A 137 -11.75 19.39 14.39
C ASN A 137 -11.51 19.50 12.88
N TRP A 138 -11.45 18.39 12.14
CA TRP A 138 -11.18 18.38 10.70
C TRP A 138 -12.16 19.26 9.92
N ASN A 139 -13.46 19.14 10.17
CA ASN A 139 -14.47 19.86 9.39
C ASN A 139 -14.33 21.38 9.54
N ASN A 140 -14.01 21.85 10.75
CA ASN A 140 -13.87 23.27 11.08
C ASN A 140 -12.43 23.79 10.91
N PHE A 141 -11.46 22.91 10.66
CA PHE A 141 -10.07 23.31 10.49
C PHE A 141 -9.89 24.19 9.26
N LYS A 142 -9.43 25.41 9.50
CA LYS A 142 -9.03 26.38 8.47
C LYS A 142 -7.55 26.17 8.18
N SER A 143 -7.26 25.52 7.05
CA SER A 143 -5.87 25.25 6.66
C SER A 143 -5.14 26.55 6.31
N SER A 144 -4.06 26.79 7.03
CA SER A 144 -3.11 27.87 6.74
C SER A 144 -2.42 27.63 5.40
N LEU A 145 -2.07 26.36 5.10
CA LEU A 145 -1.45 25.96 3.85
C LEU A 145 -2.35 26.25 2.64
N VAL A 146 -3.63 25.87 2.72
CA VAL A 146 -4.60 26.20 1.66
C VAL A 146 -4.74 27.72 1.50
N SER A 147 -4.71 28.48 2.60
CA SER A 147 -4.83 29.94 2.57
C SER A 147 -3.60 30.63 1.97
N GLN A 148 -2.41 30.06 2.12
CA GLN A 148 -1.17 30.54 1.49
C GLN A 148 -1.15 30.30 -0.02
N ASN A 149 -2.05 29.46 -0.53
CA ASN A 149 -2.22 29.18 -1.95
C ASN A 149 -0.89 28.79 -2.65
N PRO A 150 -0.09 27.83 -2.13
CA PRO A 150 1.15 27.39 -2.78
C PRO A 150 0.90 26.76 -4.16
N LYS A 151 1.87 26.86 -5.08
CA LYS A 151 1.75 26.20 -6.39
C LYS A 151 1.78 24.68 -6.22
N VAL A 152 0.81 23.98 -6.81
CA VAL A 152 0.77 22.51 -6.89
C VAL A 152 1.07 22.09 -8.33
N CYS A 153 1.88 21.04 -8.54
CA CYS A 153 2.06 20.44 -9.84
C CYS A 153 1.34 19.09 -9.91
N VAL A 154 0.34 18.98 -10.78
CA VAL A 154 -0.32 17.71 -11.10
C VAL A 154 0.47 16.97 -12.16
N ILE A 155 0.90 15.75 -11.86
CA ILE A 155 1.75 14.93 -12.75
C ILE A 155 0.93 13.78 -13.33
N ILE A 156 0.80 13.76 -14.66
CA ILE A 156 -0.05 12.80 -15.39
C ILE A 156 0.77 12.10 -16.49
N PRO A 157 1.25 10.87 -16.26
CA PRO A 157 1.75 10.04 -17.34
C PRO A 157 0.57 9.46 -18.14
N THR A 158 0.62 9.56 -19.46
CA THR A 158 -0.40 8.97 -20.35
C THR A 158 0.23 8.08 -21.42
N LEU A 159 -0.49 7.04 -21.83
CA LEU A 159 -0.10 6.12 -22.92
C LEU A 159 -1.36 5.54 -23.57
N ASN A 160 -1.68 6.03 -24.77
CA ASN A 160 -2.77 5.61 -25.64
C ASN A 160 -4.17 5.69 -24.97
N ARG A 161 -4.45 6.78 -24.24
CA ARG A 161 -5.69 6.94 -23.45
C ARG A 161 -6.37 8.32 -23.57
N TYR A 162 -6.22 9.00 -24.71
CA TYR A 162 -6.85 10.31 -24.95
C TYR A 162 -8.35 10.42 -24.57
N PRO A 163 -9.22 9.42 -24.82
CA PRO A 163 -10.63 9.52 -24.43
C PRO A 163 -10.84 9.69 -22.91
N TYR A 164 -10.02 9.03 -22.09
CA TYR A 164 -10.09 9.13 -20.62
C TYR A 164 -9.34 10.36 -20.11
N LEU A 165 -8.21 10.68 -20.72
CA LEU A 165 -7.44 11.89 -20.40
C LEU A 165 -8.28 13.15 -20.60
N LYS A 166 -9.19 13.16 -21.58
CA LYS A 166 -10.13 14.27 -21.80
C LYS A 166 -11.01 14.52 -20.58
N ASP A 167 -11.54 13.47 -19.97
CA ASP A 167 -12.37 13.58 -18.77
C ASP A 167 -11.52 14.00 -17.55
N VAL A 168 -10.29 13.49 -17.46
CA VAL A 168 -9.32 13.91 -16.43
C VAL A 168 -9.04 15.41 -16.51
N LEU A 169 -8.73 15.95 -17.70
CA LEU A 169 -8.44 17.37 -17.86
C LEU A 169 -9.66 18.24 -17.55
N LYS A 170 -10.88 17.79 -17.89
CA LYS A 170 -12.13 18.47 -17.50
C LYS A 170 -12.36 18.49 -15.99
N ASP A 171 -12.10 17.38 -15.30
CA ASP A 171 -12.19 17.36 -13.83
C ASP A 171 -11.16 18.30 -13.19
N LEU A 172 -10.00 18.50 -13.84
CA LEU A 172 -8.98 19.45 -13.40
C LEU A 172 -9.40 20.92 -13.65
N GLU A 173 -10.05 21.23 -14.77
CA GLU A 173 -10.66 22.57 -15.00
C GLU A 173 -11.71 22.94 -13.95
N ALA A 174 -12.36 21.92 -13.36
CA ALA A 174 -13.38 22.10 -12.34
C ALA A 174 -12.84 22.21 -10.91
N GLN A 175 -11.51 22.20 -10.69
CA GLN A 175 -10.95 22.28 -9.34
C GLN A 175 -11.23 23.63 -8.67
N ASP A 176 -11.56 23.59 -7.38
CA ASP A 176 -11.82 24.75 -6.54
C ASP A 176 -10.53 25.43 -6.02
N TYR A 177 -9.38 24.78 -6.23
CA TYR A 177 -8.07 25.29 -5.89
C TYR A 177 -7.38 25.84 -7.14
N PRO A 178 -7.08 27.15 -7.23
CA PRO A 178 -6.71 27.76 -8.51
C PRO A 178 -5.21 27.71 -8.84
N ASN A 179 -4.31 27.63 -7.85
CA ASN A 179 -2.87 27.75 -8.08
C ASN A 179 -2.20 26.40 -8.34
N PHE A 180 -2.46 25.83 -9.51
CA PHE A 180 -1.80 24.60 -9.92
C PHE A 180 -1.40 24.62 -11.40
N GLU A 181 -0.33 23.90 -11.70
CA GLU A 181 0.12 23.52 -13.04
C GLU A 181 -0.11 22.03 -13.29
N ILE A 182 -0.10 21.63 -14.54
CA ILE A 182 -0.18 20.23 -14.95
C ILE A 182 0.99 19.92 -15.87
N ILE A 183 1.70 18.84 -15.56
CA ILE A 183 2.68 18.23 -16.46
C ILE A 183 2.12 16.91 -16.96
N VAL A 184 1.78 16.86 -18.25
CA VAL A 184 1.43 15.61 -18.94
C VAL A 184 2.68 15.07 -19.62
N VAL A 185 3.02 13.81 -19.33
CA VAL A 185 4.08 13.09 -20.02
C VAL A 185 3.45 12.03 -20.92
N ASP A 186 3.40 12.33 -22.21
CA ASP A 186 2.70 11.53 -23.20
C ASP A 186 3.64 10.56 -23.91
N GLN A 187 3.34 9.27 -23.77
CA GLN A 187 4.11 8.17 -24.35
C GLN A 187 3.36 7.49 -25.51
N SER A 188 2.25 8.10 -25.95
CA SER A 188 1.36 7.56 -26.98
C SER A 188 2.00 7.58 -28.36
N GLU A 189 1.65 6.60 -29.17
CA GLU A 189 2.03 6.53 -30.58
C GLU A 189 0.78 6.13 -31.39
N PRO A 190 0.20 7.03 -32.20
CA PRO A 190 0.68 8.38 -32.49
C PRO A 190 0.53 9.37 -31.31
N PHE A 191 1.45 10.34 -31.25
CA PHE A 191 1.34 11.51 -30.37
C PHE A 191 0.45 12.57 -31.03
N GLU A 192 -0.57 13.05 -30.31
CA GLU A 192 -1.58 13.98 -30.81
C GLU A 192 -1.45 15.35 -30.11
N GLU A 193 -0.52 16.19 -30.56
CA GLU A 193 -0.32 17.52 -29.97
C GLU A 193 -1.59 18.39 -29.97
N SER A 194 -2.43 18.26 -31.00
CA SER A 194 -3.68 19.00 -31.14
C SER A 194 -4.70 18.68 -30.05
N PHE A 195 -4.61 17.51 -29.41
CA PHE A 195 -5.49 17.11 -28.31
C PHE A 195 -5.46 18.12 -27.15
N TYR A 196 -4.29 18.75 -26.92
CA TYR A 196 -4.03 19.57 -25.75
C TYR A 196 -4.37 21.07 -25.93
N LYS A 197 -4.79 21.51 -27.12
CA LYS A 197 -4.92 22.95 -27.47
C LYS A 197 -6.16 23.67 -26.91
N ASN A 198 -7.12 22.95 -26.32
CA ASN A 198 -8.45 23.49 -25.98
C ASN A 198 -8.82 23.34 -24.50
N TYR A 199 -7.85 23.47 -23.59
CA TYR A 199 -8.11 23.44 -22.15
C TYR A 199 -7.68 24.75 -21.49
N SER A 200 -8.47 25.22 -20.53
CA SER A 200 -8.18 26.42 -19.73
C SER A 200 -7.30 26.06 -18.53
N LEU A 201 -6.14 25.47 -18.79
CA LEU A 201 -5.23 24.91 -17.79
C LEU A 201 -3.79 25.41 -18.04
N ASP A 202 -3.02 25.63 -16.97
CA ASP A 202 -1.56 25.80 -17.05
C ASP A 202 -0.93 24.43 -17.34
N LEU A 203 -0.91 24.07 -18.63
CA LEU A 203 -0.58 22.74 -19.11
C LEU A 203 0.76 22.72 -19.84
N ARG A 204 1.70 21.94 -19.31
CA ARG A 204 2.93 21.55 -20.00
C ARG A 204 2.80 20.10 -20.48
N VAL A 205 3.06 19.87 -21.77
CA VAL A 205 3.00 18.54 -22.37
C VAL A 205 4.37 18.18 -22.90
N GLU A 206 4.86 17.01 -22.54
CA GLU A 206 6.17 16.50 -22.96
C GLU A 206 5.99 15.12 -23.58
N LYS A 207 6.46 14.94 -24.82
CA LYS A 207 6.49 13.63 -25.46
C LYS A 207 7.66 12.82 -24.91
N GLN A 208 7.40 11.57 -24.52
CA GLN A 208 8.42 10.63 -24.10
C GLN A 208 8.40 9.37 -24.97
N GLU A 209 9.49 9.13 -25.69
CA GLU A 209 9.62 7.96 -26.58
C GLU A 209 9.68 6.63 -25.81
N GLU A 210 10.38 6.60 -24.66
CA GLU A 210 10.44 5.39 -23.83
C GLU A 210 9.10 5.20 -23.09
N LYS A 211 8.39 4.11 -23.36
CA LYS A 211 7.18 3.72 -22.60
C LYS A 211 7.57 3.20 -21.21
N ALA A 212 7.73 4.11 -20.26
CA ALA A 212 8.28 3.91 -18.92
C ALA A 212 7.61 4.87 -17.91
N LEU A 213 6.84 4.32 -16.97
CA LEU A 213 6.01 5.07 -16.02
C LEU A 213 6.84 5.84 -14.99
N TRP A 214 7.85 5.18 -14.42
CA TRP A 214 8.66 5.80 -13.38
C TRP A 214 9.59 6.85 -13.96
N LEU A 215 10.10 6.65 -15.18
CA LEU A 215 10.82 7.65 -15.96
C LEU A 215 9.94 8.88 -16.21
N ALA A 216 8.70 8.68 -16.69
CA ALA A 216 7.78 9.77 -16.95
C ALA A 216 7.53 10.61 -15.69
N ARG A 217 7.26 9.96 -14.55
CA ARG A 217 7.08 10.64 -13.27
C ARG A 217 8.37 11.33 -12.78
N ASN A 218 9.52 10.66 -12.89
CA ASN A 218 10.82 11.21 -12.49
C ASN A 218 11.17 12.46 -13.29
N ASN A 219 10.91 12.46 -14.60
CA ASN A 219 11.11 13.63 -15.45
C ASN A 219 10.19 14.78 -15.05
N ALA A 220 8.90 14.52 -14.85
CA ALA A 220 7.95 15.53 -14.41
C ALA A 220 8.32 16.15 -13.04
N ILE A 221 8.81 15.34 -12.09
CA ILE A 221 9.31 15.82 -10.79
C ILE A 221 10.49 16.80 -10.98
N LYS A 222 11.44 16.46 -11.86
CA LYS A 222 12.61 17.32 -12.14
C LYS A 222 12.22 18.62 -12.83
N TRP A 223 11.23 18.57 -13.71
CA TRP A 223 10.77 19.74 -14.47
C TRP A 223 9.92 20.70 -13.64
N SER A 224 9.21 20.20 -12.63
CA SER A 224 8.35 21.04 -11.80
C SER A 224 9.16 21.87 -10.81
N ALA A 225 8.81 23.15 -10.68
CA ALA A 225 9.30 24.04 -9.64
C ALA A 225 8.41 24.02 -8.37
N SER A 226 7.27 23.33 -8.41
CA SER A 226 6.27 23.34 -7.33
C SER A 226 6.74 22.54 -6.11
N GLU A 227 6.42 23.03 -4.91
CA GLU A 227 6.73 22.34 -3.65
C GLU A 227 5.83 21.12 -3.43
N TYR A 228 4.61 21.14 -3.97
CA TYR A 228 3.62 20.08 -3.80
C TYR A 228 3.40 19.36 -5.13
N LEU A 229 3.71 18.07 -5.17
CA LEU A 229 3.59 17.23 -6.35
C LEU A 229 2.41 16.28 -6.17
N LEU A 230 1.40 16.39 -7.03
CA LEU A 230 0.18 15.60 -6.97
C LEU A 230 0.13 14.62 -8.14
N PHE A 231 0.32 13.34 -7.85
CA PHE A 231 0.34 12.31 -8.90
C PHE A 231 -1.06 11.82 -9.22
N PHE A 232 -1.38 11.76 -10.50
CA PHE A 232 -2.70 11.38 -10.99
C PHE A 232 -2.61 10.42 -12.18
N ASP A 233 -3.53 9.45 -12.24
CA ASP A 233 -3.64 8.52 -13.36
C ASP A 233 -4.56 9.08 -14.45
N ASP A 234 -4.28 8.76 -15.71
CA ASP A 234 -5.02 9.20 -16.90
C ASP A 234 -6.41 8.55 -17.07
N ASP A 235 -6.78 7.58 -16.22
CA ASP A 235 -8.05 6.83 -16.25
C ASP A 235 -8.85 6.97 -14.94
N SER A 236 -8.86 8.19 -14.39
CA SER A 236 -9.41 8.48 -13.08
C SER A 236 -10.35 9.68 -13.06
N ARG A 237 -11.30 9.69 -12.11
CA ARG A 237 -12.25 10.81 -11.90
C ARG A 237 -12.15 11.33 -10.48
N VAL A 238 -12.22 12.65 -10.33
CA VAL A 238 -12.06 13.35 -9.04
C VAL A 238 -13.10 14.46 -8.87
N GLU A 239 -13.37 14.82 -7.62
CA GLU A 239 -14.28 15.91 -7.26
C GLU A 239 -13.56 17.27 -7.33
N ALA A 240 -14.33 18.36 -7.41
CA ALA A 240 -13.80 19.74 -7.51
C ALA A 240 -12.88 20.15 -6.34
N ASN A 241 -13.05 19.56 -5.16
CA ASN A 241 -12.26 19.91 -3.97
C ASN A 241 -11.01 19.04 -3.78
N TRP A 242 -10.65 18.21 -4.75
CA TRP A 242 -9.66 17.14 -4.59
C TRP A 242 -8.27 17.66 -4.21
N ILE A 243 -7.75 18.66 -4.94
CA ILE A 243 -6.45 19.28 -4.63
C ILE A 243 -6.47 19.90 -3.22
N ARG A 244 -7.52 20.66 -2.91
CA ARG A 244 -7.70 21.33 -1.60
C ARG A 244 -7.74 20.33 -0.45
N MET A 245 -8.38 19.18 -0.62
CA MET A 245 -8.45 18.14 0.43
C MET A 245 -7.09 17.48 0.70
N HIS A 246 -6.22 17.36 -0.30
CA HIS A 246 -4.85 16.90 -0.09
C HIS A 246 -4.03 17.91 0.72
N LEU A 247 -4.01 19.18 0.30
CA LEU A 247 -3.29 20.25 1.02
C LEU A 247 -3.78 20.37 2.47
N LYS A 248 -5.11 20.37 2.68
CA LYS A 248 -5.71 20.44 4.01
C LYS A 248 -5.25 19.27 4.91
N ALA A 249 -5.11 18.07 4.36
CA ALA A 249 -4.66 16.90 5.13
C ALA A 249 -3.16 16.97 5.48
N LEU A 250 -2.32 17.47 4.58
CA LEU A 250 -0.91 17.73 4.89
C LEU A 250 -0.76 18.70 6.06
N ASP A 251 -1.53 19.80 6.04
CA ASP A 251 -1.51 20.82 7.09
C ASP A 251 -2.08 20.29 8.41
N PHE A 252 -3.28 19.70 8.38
CA PHE A 252 -3.98 19.25 9.60
C PHE A 252 -3.19 18.22 10.41
N PHE A 253 -2.52 17.28 9.74
CA PHE A 253 -1.74 16.23 10.38
C PHE A 253 -0.24 16.53 10.45
N ASN A 254 0.19 17.70 9.96
CA ASN A 254 1.60 17.99 9.71
C ASN A 254 2.30 16.84 8.95
N ALA A 255 1.63 16.33 7.92
CA ALA A 255 2.08 15.18 7.15
C ALA A 255 2.98 15.58 5.98
N ASP A 256 3.73 14.61 5.47
CA ASP A 256 4.62 14.78 4.32
C ASP A 256 3.98 14.27 3.02
N LEU A 257 3.10 13.28 3.16
CA LEU A 257 2.34 12.68 2.07
C LEU A 257 0.85 12.59 2.44
N SER A 258 -0.01 12.85 1.46
CA SER A 258 -1.45 12.66 1.56
C SER A 258 -1.88 11.70 0.47
N SER A 259 -2.08 10.42 0.83
CA SER A 259 -2.59 9.38 -0.08
C SER A 259 -4.11 9.39 -0.07
N GLY A 260 -4.74 9.77 -1.17
CA GLY A 260 -6.18 9.72 -1.31
C GLY A 260 -6.68 8.29 -1.42
N VAL A 261 -7.99 8.10 -1.25
CA VAL A 261 -8.61 6.77 -1.34
C VAL A 261 -9.13 6.49 -2.75
N SER A 262 -8.89 5.28 -3.23
CA SER A 262 -9.23 4.86 -4.59
C SER A 262 -10.43 3.91 -4.60
N ILE A 263 -11.56 4.40 -5.09
CA ILE A 263 -12.80 3.66 -5.21
C ILE A 263 -12.84 3.03 -6.60
N SER A 264 -12.99 1.71 -6.67
CA SER A 264 -13.18 1.01 -7.94
C SER A 264 -14.67 0.80 -8.20
N LYS A 265 -15.18 1.23 -9.36
CA LYS A 265 -16.54 0.89 -9.80
C LYS A 265 -16.70 -0.60 -10.14
N ILE A 266 -15.58 -1.26 -10.49
CA ILE A 266 -15.51 -2.66 -10.91
C ILE A 266 -14.50 -3.41 -10.02
N GLY A 267 -14.93 -4.51 -9.40
CA GLY A 267 -14.05 -5.43 -8.67
C GLY A 267 -14.44 -5.65 -7.20
N ASP A 268 -13.41 -5.77 -6.35
CA ASP A 268 -13.55 -6.06 -4.93
C ASP A 268 -14.18 -4.89 -4.14
N GLU A 269 -14.81 -5.20 -3.01
CA GLU A 269 -15.39 -4.22 -2.09
C GLU A 269 -14.35 -3.18 -1.65
N THR A 270 -14.79 -1.93 -1.51
CA THR A 270 -13.93 -0.85 -1.01
C THR A 270 -13.50 -1.19 0.42
N PRO A 271 -12.19 -1.19 0.75
CA PRO A 271 -11.73 -1.50 2.09
C PRO A 271 -12.36 -0.55 3.13
N ALA A 272 -12.83 -1.08 4.26
CA ALA A 272 -13.46 -0.29 5.30
C ALA A 272 -12.56 0.83 5.85
N ASN A 273 -11.24 0.63 5.81
CA ASN A 273 -10.25 1.63 6.22
C ASN A 273 -10.13 2.83 5.26
N TYR A 274 -10.80 2.83 4.12
CA TYR A 274 -10.86 3.99 3.22
C TYR A 274 -11.91 5.02 3.67
N ALA A 275 -12.65 4.74 4.74
CA ALA A 275 -13.67 5.63 5.27
C ALA A 275 -13.15 6.64 6.31
N TYR A 276 -11.90 6.50 6.78
CA TYR A 276 -11.34 7.32 7.85
C TYR A 276 -9.85 7.57 7.66
N PHE A 277 -9.32 8.58 8.37
CA PHE A 277 -7.89 8.89 8.36
C PHE A 277 -7.07 7.82 9.07
N ARG A 278 -5.92 7.45 8.51
CA ARG A 278 -4.95 6.56 9.16
C ARG A 278 -3.54 6.82 8.63
N ILE A 279 -2.54 6.37 9.36
CA ILE A 279 -1.20 6.21 8.80
C ILE A 279 -1.30 5.19 7.66
N SER A 280 -0.91 5.60 6.46
CA SER A 280 -1.03 4.78 5.26
C SER A 280 0.06 3.70 5.23
N ASP A 281 -0.36 2.46 5.03
CA ASP A 281 0.46 1.28 4.77
C ASP A 281 0.56 0.95 3.28
N GLN A 282 0.07 1.85 2.43
CA GLN A 282 0.14 1.79 0.97
C GLN A 282 0.37 3.20 0.41
N LEU A 283 1.06 3.27 -0.72
CA LEU A 283 1.11 4.46 -1.55
C LEU A 283 0.36 4.15 -2.85
N ASP A 284 -0.61 4.99 -3.22
CA ASP A 284 -1.26 4.91 -4.52
C ASP A 284 -0.79 6.10 -5.34
N THR A 285 0.22 5.86 -6.18
CA THR A 285 0.82 6.91 -7.01
C THR A 285 -0.11 7.47 -8.09
N GLY A 286 -1.36 7.02 -8.19
CA GLY A 286 -2.39 7.66 -9.00
C GLY A 286 -3.35 8.56 -8.21
N ASN A 287 -3.16 8.70 -6.90
CA ASN A 287 -3.94 9.58 -6.02
C ASN A 287 -3.12 9.95 -4.77
N VAL A 288 -2.00 10.67 -4.94
CA VAL A 288 -1.18 11.06 -3.79
C VAL A 288 -0.49 12.40 -4.01
N MET A 289 -0.57 13.26 -2.99
CA MET A 289 0.23 14.46 -2.88
C MET A 289 1.48 14.18 -2.04
N ILE A 290 2.64 14.60 -2.54
CA ILE A 290 3.95 14.40 -1.91
C ILE A 290 4.68 15.75 -1.93
N LYS A 291 5.22 16.17 -0.77
CA LYS A 291 6.13 17.33 -0.72
C LYS A 291 7.40 17.03 -1.51
N LYS A 292 7.87 17.98 -2.32
CA LYS A 292 9.09 17.86 -3.14
C LYS A 292 10.32 17.53 -2.29
N SER A 293 10.40 18.06 -1.08
CA SER A 293 11.45 17.76 -0.09
C SER A 293 11.58 16.28 0.28
N VAL A 294 10.52 15.48 0.13
CA VAL A 294 10.61 14.02 0.29
C VAL A 294 11.51 13.43 -0.79
N PHE A 295 11.33 13.84 -2.06
CA PHE A 295 12.15 13.37 -3.18
C PHE A 295 13.59 13.89 -3.09
N GLU A 296 13.80 15.13 -2.63
CA GLU A 296 15.14 15.68 -2.34
C GLU A 296 15.86 14.82 -1.28
N LYS A 297 15.12 14.32 -0.29
CA LYS A 297 15.70 13.55 0.81
C LYS A 297 16.00 12.10 0.47
N ILE A 298 15.12 11.42 -0.27
CA ILE A 298 15.21 9.95 -0.48
C ILE A 298 15.44 9.55 -1.92
N GLY A 299 15.51 10.51 -2.85
CA GLY A 299 15.64 10.28 -4.28
C GLY A 299 14.30 10.00 -4.97
N LEU A 300 14.35 9.90 -6.30
CA LEU A 300 13.21 9.70 -7.19
C LEU A 300 12.67 8.25 -7.14
N PHE A 301 11.67 7.93 -7.97
CA PHE A 301 11.16 6.56 -8.05
C PHE A 301 12.20 5.60 -8.63
N ASP A 302 12.27 4.39 -8.08
CA ASP A 302 13.22 3.36 -8.52
C ASP A 302 12.80 2.77 -9.88
N ARG A 303 13.64 2.99 -10.90
CA ARG A 303 13.39 2.48 -12.26
C ARG A 303 13.57 0.97 -12.38
N GLN A 304 14.05 0.24 -11.36
CA GLN A 304 14.00 -1.22 -11.34
C GLN A 304 12.57 -1.78 -11.44
N PHE A 305 11.56 -0.97 -11.15
CA PHE A 305 10.13 -1.33 -11.21
C PHE A 305 9.46 -1.00 -12.54
N GLU A 306 10.22 -0.51 -13.54
CA GLU A 306 9.67 -0.21 -14.85
C GLU A 306 8.99 -1.40 -15.50
N LYS A 307 7.81 -1.15 -16.06
CA LYS A 307 6.96 -2.17 -16.72
C LYS A 307 6.59 -3.34 -15.79
N GLN A 308 6.69 -3.16 -14.47
CA GLN A 308 6.36 -4.17 -13.47
C GLN A 308 5.50 -3.58 -12.33
N ARG A 309 5.54 -4.17 -11.12
CA ARG A 309 4.67 -3.82 -9.97
C ARG A 309 5.49 -3.52 -8.74
N MET A 310 4.86 -2.89 -7.75
CA MET A 310 5.43 -2.55 -6.44
C MET A 310 6.37 -1.34 -6.45
N GLY A 311 6.44 -0.54 -7.52
CA GLY A 311 7.23 0.71 -7.46
C GLY A 311 6.57 1.78 -6.56
N ASP A 312 5.24 1.80 -6.52
CA ASP A 312 4.45 2.57 -5.56
C ASP A 312 4.68 2.06 -4.13
N GLY A 313 4.57 0.74 -3.95
CA GLY A 313 4.86 0.06 -2.70
C GLY A 313 6.31 0.22 -2.23
N GLU A 314 7.26 0.35 -3.15
CA GLU A 314 8.66 0.62 -2.84
C GLU A 314 8.84 2.04 -2.33
N PHE A 315 8.36 3.05 -3.07
CA PHE A 315 8.53 4.44 -2.66
C PHE A 315 7.85 4.73 -1.33
N GLY A 316 6.63 4.19 -1.11
CA GLY A 316 5.93 4.30 0.16
C GLY A 316 6.70 3.66 1.32
N MET A 317 7.35 2.52 1.09
CA MET A 317 8.19 1.86 2.09
C MET A 317 9.44 2.68 2.39
N ARG A 318 10.09 3.21 1.34
CA ARG A 318 11.27 4.07 1.48
C ARG A 318 10.94 5.34 2.25
N ALA A 319 9.80 5.96 1.97
CA ALA A 319 9.30 7.11 2.72
C ALA A 319 9.05 6.76 4.21
N TYR A 320 8.35 5.65 4.46
CA TYR A 320 8.11 5.13 5.81
C TYR A 320 9.42 4.89 6.58
N LYS A 321 10.40 4.25 5.96
CA LYS A 321 11.72 3.97 6.54
C LYS A 321 12.46 5.25 6.95
N HIS A 322 12.25 6.36 6.24
CA HIS A 322 12.88 7.64 6.51
C HIS A 322 12.14 8.52 7.52
N GLY A 323 11.02 8.07 8.10
CA GLY A 323 10.31 8.86 9.11
C GLY A 323 9.12 9.65 8.60
N PHE A 324 8.93 9.73 7.29
CA PHE A 324 7.88 10.56 6.71
C PHE A 324 6.48 10.05 7.06
N LEU A 325 5.60 10.98 7.41
CA LEU A 325 4.21 10.70 7.69
C LEU A 325 3.39 10.71 6.41
N ASN A 326 2.90 9.53 6.01
CA ASN A 326 1.92 9.37 4.95
C ASN A 326 0.54 9.11 5.55
N VAL A 327 -0.41 9.99 5.26
CA VAL A 327 -1.79 9.89 5.73
C VAL A 327 -2.70 9.40 4.62
N SER A 328 -3.50 8.37 4.91
CA SER A 328 -4.62 7.98 4.05
C SER A 328 -5.78 8.95 4.26
N ASN A 329 -6.21 9.60 3.17
CA ASN A 329 -7.15 10.72 3.18
C ASN A 329 -8.50 10.29 2.56
N PRO A 330 -9.54 10.04 3.36
CA PRO A 330 -10.85 9.63 2.88
C PRO A 330 -11.61 10.75 2.18
N HIS A 331 -11.15 12.01 2.28
CA HIS A 331 -11.79 13.17 1.64
C HIS A 331 -11.20 13.51 0.26
N ALA A 332 -10.00 13.00 -0.05
CA ALA A 332 -9.40 13.09 -1.39
C ALA A 332 -9.68 11.81 -2.18
N LYS A 333 -10.95 11.64 -2.59
CA LYS A 333 -11.41 10.43 -3.28
C LYS A 333 -11.08 10.48 -4.76
N ARG A 334 -10.69 9.32 -5.30
CA ARG A 334 -10.56 9.08 -6.72
C ARG A 334 -11.41 7.88 -7.12
N ILE A 335 -12.14 8.00 -8.22
CA ILE A 335 -12.76 6.86 -8.87
C ILE A 335 -11.81 6.37 -9.97
N HIS A 336 -11.23 5.18 -9.79
CA HIS A 336 -10.33 4.57 -10.77
C HIS A 336 -11.14 3.66 -11.71
N LEU A 337 -11.17 4.01 -13.00
CA LEU A 337 -12.00 3.34 -14.00
C LEU A 337 -11.47 1.94 -14.37
N LYS A 338 -10.17 1.69 -14.15
CA LYS A 338 -9.47 0.41 -14.43
C LYS A 338 -9.67 -0.05 -15.88
N VAL A 339 -9.45 0.85 -16.83
CA VAL A 339 -9.73 0.60 -18.24
C VAL A 339 -8.88 -0.56 -18.79
N ASP A 340 -9.45 -1.36 -19.70
CA ASP A 340 -8.86 -2.62 -20.17
C ASP A 340 -7.73 -2.45 -21.20
N SER A 341 -7.55 -1.23 -21.74
CA SER A 341 -6.56 -0.90 -22.78
C SER A 341 -5.68 0.29 -22.41
N GLY A 342 -4.54 0.44 -23.10
CA GLY A 342 -3.55 1.50 -22.87
C GLY A 342 -2.76 1.35 -21.56
N GLY A 343 -1.81 2.25 -21.33
CA GLY A 343 -0.98 2.30 -20.13
C GLY A 343 -0.10 1.04 -19.92
N LEU A 344 0.23 0.75 -18.65
CA LEU A 344 1.05 -0.43 -18.28
C LEU A 344 0.48 -1.77 -18.77
N ARG A 345 -0.82 -1.83 -19.13
CA ARG A 345 -1.49 -3.05 -19.60
C ARG A 345 -1.05 -3.47 -21.00
N GLU A 346 -0.45 -2.56 -21.79
CA GLU A 346 0.17 -2.91 -23.08
C GLU A 346 1.44 -3.74 -22.92
N MET A 347 2.15 -3.56 -21.80
CA MET A 347 3.52 -4.05 -21.65
C MET A 347 3.65 -5.25 -20.73
N ALA A 348 2.73 -5.43 -19.77
CA ALA A 348 2.84 -6.47 -18.75
C ALA A 348 1.50 -7.03 -18.27
N SER A 349 1.55 -8.21 -17.63
CA SER A 349 0.39 -8.77 -16.93
C SER A 349 0.02 -7.89 -15.75
N TRP A 350 -1.27 -7.53 -15.64
CA TRP A 350 -1.78 -6.80 -14.49
C TRP A 350 -1.67 -7.64 -13.20
N ASP A 351 -1.86 -8.95 -13.26
CA ASP A 351 -1.78 -9.82 -12.07
C ASP A 351 -0.30 -10.13 -11.74
N ALA A 352 0.17 -9.62 -10.60
CA ALA A 352 1.54 -9.80 -10.13
C ALA A 352 1.87 -11.26 -9.77
N PHE A 353 0.85 -12.09 -9.50
CA PHE A 353 0.99 -13.48 -9.04
C PHE A 353 0.41 -14.50 -10.03
N ARG A 354 -0.17 -14.05 -11.16
CA ARG A 354 -0.62 -14.92 -12.24
C ARG A 354 -0.04 -14.49 -13.57
N THR A 355 0.49 -15.47 -14.28
CA THR A 355 1.17 -15.29 -15.55
C THR A 355 0.34 -15.87 -16.69
N LYS A 356 0.27 -15.17 -17.82
CA LYS A 356 -0.38 -15.67 -19.04
C LYS A 356 0.45 -16.76 -19.74
N LYS A 357 1.77 -16.78 -19.53
CA LYS A 357 2.71 -17.74 -20.14
C LYS A 357 3.13 -18.82 -19.13
N TRP A 358 3.16 -20.09 -19.56
CA TRP A 358 3.45 -21.26 -18.70
C TRP A 358 4.78 -21.20 -17.94
N PHE A 359 5.81 -20.54 -18.49
CA PHE A 359 7.13 -20.45 -17.86
C PHE A 359 7.53 -19.03 -17.45
N ALA A 360 6.59 -18.09 -17.47
CA ALA A 360 6.84 -16.74 -16.97
C ALA A 360 7.00 -16.76 -15.44
N PRO A 361 7.86 -15.90 -14.88
CA PRO A 361 8.15 -15.85 -13.44
C PRO A 361 6.89 -15.57 -12.61
N ARG A 362 6.73 -16.29 -11.50
CA ARG A 362 5.62 -16.13 -10.56
C ARG A 362 6.14 -16.00 -9.12
N PRO A 363 5.87 -14.90 -8.39
CA PRO A 363 5.30 -13.65 -8.90
C PRO A 363 6.22 -13.01 -9.93
N ILE A 364 5.82 -11.88 -10.51
CA ILE A 364 6.74 -11.09 -11.32
C ILE A 364 7.99 -10.69 -10.48
N PRO A 365 9.18 -10.56 -11.10
CA PRO A 365 10.44 -10.47 -10.35
C PRO A 365 10.51 -9.26 -9.39
N SER A 366 9.98 -8.10 -9.78
CA SER A 366 9.91 -6.89 -8.93
C SER A 366 9.24 -7.10 -7.58
N VAL A 367 8.26 -8.01 -7.48
CA VAL A 367 7.63 -8.33 -6.17
C VAL A 367 8.65 -8.95 -5.23
N LEU A 368 9.43 -9.92 -5.71
CA LEU A 368 10.48 -10.54 -4.91
C LEU A 368 11.68 -9.64 -4.70
N TYR A 369 12.00 -8.77 -5.66
CA TYR A 369 12.98 -7.71 -5.49
C TYR A 369 12.58 -6.84 -4.29
N PHE A 370 11.39 -6.22 -4.32
CA PHE A 370 10.86 -5.43 -3.21
C PHE A 370 10.86 -6.19 -1.87
N PHE A 371 10.30 -7.41 -1.84
CA PHE A 371 10.23 -8.19 -0.60
C PHE A 371 11.62 -8.47 -0.02
N ARG A 372 12.58 -8.83 -0.87
CA ARG A 372 13.93 -9.20 -0.43
C ARG A 372 14.78 -7.98 -0.08
N SER A 373 14.61 -6.85 -0.77
CA SER A 373 15.32 -5.59 -0.46
C SER A 373 14.99 -5.08 0.95
N TYR A 374 13.73 -5.19 1.38
CA TYR A 374 13.29 -4.58 2.63
C TYR A 374 13.08 -5.56 3.79
N PHE A 375 12.62 -6.78 3.50
CA PHE A 375 12.24 -7.76 4.54
C PHE A 375 13.17 -8.97 4.62
N GLY A 376 14.07 -9.11 3.64
CA GLY A 376 15.01 -10.22 3.54
C GLY A 376 14.38 -11.56 3.15
N ASN A 377 15.25 -12.53 2.87
CA ASN A 377 14.85 -13.84 2.35
C ASN A 377 13.84 -14.61 3.23
N PRO A 378 13.95 -14.63 4.57
CA PRO A 378 13.02 -15.39 5.41
C PRO A 378 11.57 -14.91 5.29
N ALA A 379 11.35 -13.59 5.31
CA ALA A 379 10.02 -12.99 5.16
C ALA A 379 9.46 -13.22 3.76
N SER A 380 10.29 -13.05 2.71
CA SER A 380 9.90 -13.31 1.32
C SER A 380 9.44 -14.75 1.09
N LYS A 381 10.11 -15.73 1.70
CA LYS A 381 9.70 -17.14 1.63
C LYS A 381 8.33 -17.36 2.29
N LEU A 382 8.10 -16.78 3.47
CA LEU A 382 6.79 -16.85 4.13
C LEU A 382 5.70 -16.17 3.30
N ALA A 383 6.00 -15.04 2.65
CA ALA A 383 5.09 -14.37 1.75
C ALA A 383 4.70 -15.26 0.56
N LEU A 384 5.66 -15.93 -0.07
CA LEU A 384 5.42 -16.88 -1.15
C LEU A 384 4.59 -18.09 -0.69
N MET A 385 4.91 -18.69 0.46
CA MET A 385 4.14 -19.81 1.03
C MET A 385 2.68 -19.44 1.27
N ARG A 386 2.40 -18.18 1.59
CA ARG A 386 1.05 -17.67 1.78
C ARG A 386 0.36 -17.34 0.45
N SER A 387 1.03 -16.67 -0.47
CA SER A 387 0.41 -16.08 -1.66
C SER A 387 0.31 -17.04 -2.85
N ILE A 388 1.31 -17.91 -3.06
CA ILE A 388 1.37 -18.81 -4.22
C ILE A 388 0.18 -19.77 -4.25
N PRO A 389 -0.18 -20.49 -3.16
CA PRO A 389 -1.35 -21.39 -3.18
C PRO A 389 -2.64 -20.66 -3.57
N MET A 390 -2.80 -19.41 -3.13
CA MET A 390 -3.98 -18.60 -3.46
C MET A 390 -4.02 -18.11 -4.92
N SER A 391 -2.87 -18.05 -5.59
CA SER A 391 -2.75 -17.60 -6.98
C SER A 391 -3.03 -18.71 -7.99
N ILE A 392 -2.91 -19.99 -7.59
CA ILE A 392 -3.10 -21.16 -8.45
C ILE A 392 -4.53 -21.25 -9.00
N MET A 393 -5.53 -20.98 -8.16
CA MET A 393 -6.94 -21.10 -8.55
C MET A 393 -7.49 -19.76 -9.10
N PRO A 394 -7.99 -19.72 -10.35
CA PRO A 394 -8.67 -18.54 -10.90
C PRO A 394 -9.89 -18.13 -10.06
N TYR A 395 -10.18 -16.82 -10.04
CA TYR A 395 -11.21 -16.25 -9.16
C TYR A 395 -12.61 -16.82 -9.44
N GLN A 396 -12.95 -17.07 -10.71
CA GLN A 396 -14.23 -17.65 -11.13
C GLN A 396 -14.52 -19.03 -10.51
N PHE A 397 -13.48 -19.81 -10.23
CA PHE A 397 -13.62 -21.14 -9.62
C PHE A 397 -13.70 -21.09 -8.08
N LYS A 398 -13.46 -19.93 -7.46
CA LYS A 398 -13.56 -19.74 -6.00
C LYS A 398 -15.00 -19.67 -5.48
N LYS A 399 -16.03 -19.68 -6.34
CA LYS A 399 -17.45 -19.66 -5.92
C LYS A 399 -18.08 -21.06 -5.81
N ASN A 400 -17.71 -22.01 -6.67
CA ASN A 400 -18.31 -23.35 -6.70
C ASN A 400 -17.50 -24.38 -5.89
N LYS A 401 -18.15 -25.12 -4.97
CA LYS A 401 -17.50 -26.11 -4.08
C LYS A 401 -16.81 -27.26 -4.84
N TRP A 402 -17.41 -27.76 -5.91
CA TRP A 402 -16.82 -28.83 -6.73
C TRP A 402 -15.61 -28.35 -7.53
N LEU A 403 -15.71 -27.15 -8.12
CA LEU A 403 -14.59 -26.53 -8.85
C LEU A 403 -13.42 -26.18 -7.92
N LYS A 404 -13.66 -25.94 -6.63
CA LYS A 404 -12.59 -25.82 -5.61
C LYS A 404 -11.83 -27.12 -5.40
N ILE A 405 -12.53 -28.25 -5.31
CA ILE A 405 -11.90 -29.57 -5.12
C ILE A 405 -11.11 -29.94 -6.36
N LEU A 406 -11.70 -29.79 -7.54
CA LEU A 406 -11.01 -30.01 -8.81
C LEU A 406 -9.79 -29.08 -8.97
N GLY A 407 -9.93 -27.80 -8.64
CA GLY A 407 -8.83 -26.85 -8.64
C GLY A 407 -7.70 -27.22 -7.68
N ALA A 408 -8.02 -27.80 -6.51
CA ALA A 408 -7.03 -28.31 -5.57
C ALA A 408 -6.27 -29.52 -6.15
N LEU A 409 -6.95 -30.46 -6.81
CA LEU A 409 -6.29 -31.59 -7.47
C LEU A 409 -5.39 -31.14 -8.63
N VAL A 410 -5.89 -30.24 -9.48
CA VAL A 410 -5.09 -29.64 -10.57
C VAL A 410 -3.88 -28.91 -10.01
N SER A 411 -4.01 -28.22 -8.87
CA SER A 411 -2.90 -27.49 -8.24
C SER A 411 -1.72 -28.38 -7.86
N ILE A 412 -1.97 -29.64 -7.51
CA ILE A 412 -0.92 -30.64 -7.22
C ILE A 412 -0.19 -31.00 -8.53
N LEU A 413 -0.93 -31.23 -9.62
CA LEU A 413 -0.36 -31.59 -10.92
C LEU A 413 0.53 -30.47 -11.49
N ILE A 414 0.12 -29.20 -11.35
CA ILE A 414 0.89 -28.06 -11.85
C ILE A 414 1.91 -27.50 -10.84
N PHE A 415 2.02 -28.11 -9.65
CA PHE A 415 2.94 -27.67 -8.62
C PHE A 415 4.41 -27.63 -9.07
N PRO A 416 4.94 -28.63 -9.81
CA PRO A 416 6.32 -28.59 -10.31
C PRO A 416 6.57 -27.39 -11.24
N ILE A 417 5.60 -27.04 -12.08
CA ILE A 417 5.69 -25.89 -12.98
C ILE A 417 5.69 -24.59 -12.17
N ILE A 418 4.81 -24.47 -11.17
CA ILE A 418 4.78 -23.30 -10.29
C ILE A 418 6.11 -23.16 -9.55
N LEU A 419 6.72 -24.25 -9.09
CA LEU A 419 8.03 -24.22 -8.45
C LEU A 419 9.10 -23.67 -9.41
N ILE A 420 9.12 -24.09 -10.68
CA ILE A 420 10.00 -23.53 -11.71
C ILE A 420 9.75 -22.04 -11.90
N GLN A 421 8.48 -21.60 -11.97
CA GLN A 421 8.13 -20.18 -12.10
C GLN A 421 8.62 -19.35 -10.90
N VAL A 422 8.52 -19.89 -9.68
CA VAL A 422 9.00 -19.25 -8.45
C VAL A 422 10.52 -19.19 -8.41
N MET A 423 11.21 -20.28 -8.76
CA MET A 423 12.68 -20.29 -8.85
C MET A 423 13.20 -19.29 -9.88
N ARG A 424 12.55 -19.21 -11.06
CA ARG A 424 12.88 -18.22 -12.08
C ARG A 424 12.67 -16.79 -11.58
N SER A 425 11.55 -16.52 -10.92
CA SER A 425 11.27 -15.21 -10.32
C SER A 425 12.33 -14.85 -9.27
N TRP A 426 12.68 -15.80 -8.41
CA TRP A 426 13.70 -15.62 -7.38
C TRP A 426 15.07 -15.30 -7.97
N HIS A 427 15.49 -16.01 -9.02
CA HIS A 427 16.75 -15.76 -9.72
C HIS A 427 16.77 -14.37 -10.37
N LEU A 428 15.72 -13.99 -11.08
CA LEU A 428 15.61 -12.66 -11.70
C LEU A 428 15.59 -11.54 -10.64
N ALA A 429 14.95 -11.77 -9.50
CA ALA A 429 14.99 -10.86 -8.37
C ALA A 429 16.39 -10.77 -7.75
N SER A 430 17.16 -11.87 -7.69
CA SER A 430 18.57 -11.80 -7.27
C SER A 430 19.38 -10.92 -8.20
N LYS A 431 19.23 -11.09 -9.52
CA LYS A 431 19.92 -10.23 -10.49
C LYS A 431 19.61 -8.74 -10.26
N LYS A 432 18.35 -8.39 -9.99
CA LYS A 432 17.96 -7.00 -9.64
C LYS A 432 18.58 -6.51 -8.33
N LEU A 433 18.71 -7.38 -7.31
CA LEU A 433 19.41 -7.04 -6.07
C LEU A 433 20.89 -6.79 -6.32
N ASP A 434 21.52 -7.61 -7.15
CA ASP A 434 22.94 -7.48 -7.50
C ASP A 434 23.21 -6.22 -8.33
N GLU A 435 22.30 -5.86 -9.24
CA GLU A 435 22.33 -4.59 -10.01
C GLU A 435 22.11 -3.35 -9.14
N GLY A 436 21.42 -3.49 -8.00
CA GLY A 436 21.05 -2.39 -7.13
C GLY A 436 19.83 -1.59 -7.63
N PRO A 437 19.35 -0.63 -6.81
CA PRO A 437 18.26 0.26 -7.18
C PRO A 437 18.70 1.29 -8.23
N LEU A 438 17.78 1.65 -9.14
CA LEU A 438 17.97 2.70 -10.13
C LEU A 438 17.22 3.96 -9.68
N ILE A 439 17.68 4.53 -8.57
CA ILE A 439 17.14 5.74 -7.95
C ILE A 439 18.07 6.90 -8.26
N GLU A 440 17.55 7.90 -8.95
CA GLU A 440 18.26 9.16 -9.20
C GLU A 440 17.99 10.15 -8.06
N ASN A 441 18.98 10.98 -7.74
CA ASN A 441 18.78 12.09 -6.80
C ASN A 441 18.08 13.25 -7.50
N LEU A 442 17.24 13.96 -6.76
CA LEU A 442 16.72 15.26 -7.17
C LEU A 442 17.74 16.31 -6.74
N ILE A 443 18.43 16.91 -7.71
CA ILE A 443 19.49 17.91 -7.51
C ILE A 443 18.86 19.30 -7.34
#